data_AF-A0A9D5P388-F1
#
_entry.id   AF-A0A9D5P388-F1
#
_cell.length_a   1.000
_cell.length_b   1.000
_cell.length_c   1.000
_cell.angle_alpha   90.00
_cell.angle_beta   90.00
_cell.angle_gamma   90.00
#
_symmetry.space_group_name_H-M   'P 1'
#
loop_
_entity.id
_entity.type
_entity.pdbx_description
1 polymer ?
#
loop_
_entity_poly.entity_id
_entity_poly.type
_entity_poly.pdbx_seq_one_letter_code
_entity_poly.pdbx_strand_id
1 'polypeptide(L)'
;MKKIVLAVTAAVSVTLAHAQDVSQRMKENGVFQNLDVSLTAGTTGIGIDVASRIYDNVQLRLGYEYMPRFKKSIYFPVEVGGQPAVAYDANGNRIETRFDRLSKMLTDLTGFKVQDEVEMVGKPTVNNFKFLVDVFPFKNKHWHVTGGFYWGPSQFAYAENSTSAMSSLLAVSMYNQIYEKCVNDDPLIDIDGDGTSQNPGMTIYLNEAYRQKIINYGRMGFHVGDEKGTGEPYIMEAEAESGMVKVRAKSNSFKPYLGFGYGGKLMKSRDDWQVSFDAGMMFWGGTPSLITHDGTNLTHDVENITGKVGDWVDFLGGIKVYPVLQVRFTKTIF
;
A
#
# COMPACT_ATOMS: atom_id res chain seq x y z
N MET A 1 -0.46 -23.47 13.43
CA MET A 1 -0.77 -23.85 12.03
C MET A 1 -1.37 -25.26 11.90
N LYS A 2 -0.74 -26.34 12.42
CA LYS A 2 -1.30 -27.71 12.32
C LYS A 2 -2.69 -27.91 12.96
N LYS A 3 -2.99 -27.25 14.08
CA LYS A 3 -4.29 -27.38 14.78
C LYS A 3 -5.46 -26.65 14.09
N ILE A 4 -5.18 -25.58 13.32
CA ILE A 4 -6.20 -24.81 12.59
C ILE A 4 -6.57 -25.54 11.28
N VAL A 5 -5.58 -26.13 10.59
CA VAL A 5 -5.84 -26.96 9.41
C VAL A 5 -6.70 -28.17 9.77
N LEU A 6 -6.41 -28.85 10.88
CA LEU A 6 -7.22 -29.99 11.32
C LEU A 6 -8.66 -29.59 11.69
N ALA A 7 -8.85 -28.41 12.28
CA ALA A 7 -10.17 -27.89 12.64
C ALA A 7 -10.99 -27.46 11.40
N VAL A 8 -10.34 -26.88 10.38
CA VAL A 8 -10.99 -26.55 9.10
C VAL A 8 -11.33 -27.82 8.31
N THR A 9 -10.43 -28.81 8.26
CA THR A 9 -10.73 -30.10 7.62
C THR A 9 -11.82 -30.85 8.37
N ALA A 10 -11.85 -30.79 9.71
CA ALA A 10 -12.90 -31.40 10.53
C ALA A 10 -14.27 -30.71 10.34
N ALA A 11 -14.31 -29.37 10.32
CA ALA A 11 -15.54 -28.62 10.10
C ALA A 11 -16.11 -28.84 8.68
N VAL A 12 -15.25 -28.99 7.67
CA VAL A 12 -15.65 -29.37 6.31
C VAL A 12 -16.15 -30.83 6.28
N SER A 13 -15.53 -31.76 7.02
CA SER A 13 -15.98 -33.16 7.04
C SER A 13 -17.30 -33.41 7.79
N VAL A 14 -17.61 -32.64 8.84
CA VAL A 14 -18.85 -32.81 9.63
C VAL A 14 -20.06 -32.17 8.92
N THR A 15 -19.84 -31.17 8.07
CA THR A 15 -20.90 -30.59 7.23
C THR A 15 -21.16 -31.39 5.95
N LEU A 16 -20.19 -32.15 5.45
CA LEU A 16 -20.34 -33.03 4.28
C LEU A 16 -21.32 -34.20 4.50
N ALA A 17 -21.43 -34.74 5.72
CA ALA A 17 -22.33 -35.86 6.02
C ALA A 17 -23.82 -35.45 6.03
N HIS A 18 -24.13 -34.20 6.42
CA HIS A 18 -25.49 -33.64 6.33
C HIS A 18 -25.75 -32.94 4.98
N ALA A 19 -24.70 -32.63 4.21
CA ALA A 19 -24.82 -32.05 2.88
C ALA A 19 -25.30 -33.05 1.84
N GLN A 20 -25.08 -34.36 2.00
CA GLN A 20 -25.51 -35.36 1.01
C GLN A 20 -27.04 -35.40 0.84
N ASP A 21 -27.83 -35.50 1.91
CA ASP A 21 -29.30 -35.50 1.84
C ASP A 21 -29.89 -34.17 1.34
N VAL A 22 -29.32 -33.04 1.78
CA VAL A 22 -29.76 -31.70 1.32
C VAL A 22 -29.35 -31.46 -0.14
N SER A 23 -28.16 -31.90 -0.55
CA SER A 23 -27.68 -31.78 -1.93
C SER A 23 -28.52 -32.60 -2.92
N GLN A 24 -28.98 -33.79 -2.50
CA GLN A 24 -29.80 -34.65 -3.33
C GLN A 24 -31.19 -34.01 -3.54
N ARG A 25 -31.78 -33.44 -2.47
CA ARG A 25 -33.04 -32.69 -2.54
C ARG A 25 -32.92 -31.33 -3.26
N MET A 26 -31.75 -30.70 -3.24
CA MET A 26 -31.47 -29.45 -3.96
C MET A 26 -31.24 -29.71 -5.46
N LYS A 27 -30.50 -30.78 -5.81
CA LYS A 27 -30.32 -31.26 -7.19
C LYS A 27 -31.65 -31.63 -7.85
N GLU A 28 -32.54 -32.30 -7.11
CA GLU A 28 -33.90 -32.62 -7.58
C GLU A 28 -34.74 -31.38 -7.87
N ASN A 29 -34.49 -30.26 -7.17
CA ASN A 29 -35.14 -28.96 -7.41
C ASN A 29 -34.37 -28.06 -8.39
N GLY A 30 -33.30 -28.55 -9.02
CA GLY A 30 -32.50 -27.83 -10.01
C GLY A 30 -31.51 -26.80 -9.45
N VAL A 31 -31.31 -26.74 -8.13
CA VAL A 31 -30.48 -25.74 -7.43
C VAL A 31 -29.20 -26.43 -6.90
N PHE A 32 -28.04 -25.77 -7.01
CA PHE A 32 -26.72 -26.30 -6.61
C PHE A 32 -26.35 -27.61 -7.34
N GLN A 33 -26.39 -27.56 -8.68
CA GLN A 33 -26.20 -28.72 -9.55
C GLN A 33 -24.78 -29.32 -9.48
N ASN A 34 -23.78 -28.50 -9.16
CA ASN A 34 -22.39 -28.94 -9.03
C ASN A 34 -21.65 -28.26 -7.89
N LEU A 35 -20.58 -28.88 -7.39
CA LEU A 35 -19.63 -28.22 -6.50
C LEU A 35 -18.25 -28.18 -7.16
N ASP A 36 -17.85 -26.98 -7.56
CA ASP A 36 -16.56 -26.69 -8.14
C ASP A 36 -15.64 -26.10 -7.07
N VAL A 37 -14.41 -26.61 -6.98
CA VAL A 37 -13.35 -26.04 -6.14
C VAL A 37 -12.24 -25.56 -7.07
N SER A 38 -11.83 -24.31 -6.92
CA SER A 38 -10.85 -23.69 -7.80
C SER A 38 -9.68 -23.07 -7.07
N LEU A 39 -8.51 -23.15 -7.71
CA LEU A 39 -7.35 -22.33 -7.38
C LEU A 39 -7.28 -21.17 -8.37
N THR A 40 -7.13 -19.95 -7.87
CA THR A 40 -6.98 -18.75 -8.69
C THR A 40 -5.60 -18.12 -8.52
N ALA A 41 -5.08 -17.57 -9.61
CA ALA A 41 -3.90 -16.73 -9.60
C ALA A 41 -4.11 -15.56 -10.57
N GLY A 42 -3.83 -14.34 -10.13
CA GLY A 42 -4.11 -13.15 -10.92
C GLY A 42 -3.54 -11.87 -10.34
N THR A 43 -3.97 -10.73 -10.89
CA THR A 43 -3.54 -9.40 -10.44
C THR A 43 -3.97 -9.10 -9.01
N THR A 44 -5.02 -9.74 -8.50
CA THR A 44 -5.48 -9.64 -7.11
C THR A 44 -4.78 -10.61 -6.15
N GLY A 45 -3.89 -11.49 -6.66
CA GLY A 45 -3.09 -12.41 -5.87
C GLY A 45 -3.41 -13.88 -6.17
N ILE A 46 -3.24 -14.72 -5.16
CA ILE A 46 -3.54 -16.16 -5.22
C ILE A 46 -4.74 -16.43 -4.30
N GLY A 47 -5.67 -17.26 -4.75
CA GLY A 47 -6.88 -17.53 -4.00
C GLY A 47 -7.45 -18.93 -4.20
N ILE A 48 -8.45 -19.20 -3.39
CA ILE A 48 -9.32 -20.37 -3.53
C ILE A 48 -10.76 -19.88 -3.70
N ASP A 49 -11.53 -20.55 -4.53
CA ASP A 49 -12.97 -20.33 -4.60
C ASP A 49 -13.74 -21.64 -4.71
N VAL A 50 -14.98 -21.57 -4.26
CA VAL A 50 -15.99 -22.60 -4.44
C VAL A 50 -17.09 -22.01 -5.31
N ALA A 51 -17.52 -22.76 -6.31
CA ALA A 51 -18.58 -22.33 -7.19
C ALA A 51 -19.66 -23.41 -7.33
N SER A 52 -20.89 -22.97 -7.53
CA SER A 52 -22.02 -23.87 -7.74
C SER A 52 -23.06 -23.27 -8.66
N ARG A 53 -23.53 -24.10 -9.59
CA ARG A 53 -24.55 -23.73 -10.57
C ARG A 53 -25.93 -23.76 -9.91
N ILE A 54 -26.58 -22.60 -9.83
CA ILE A 54 -27.95 -22.44 -9.30
C ILE A 54 -28.99 -22.65 -10.38
N TYR A 55 -28.68 -22.26 -11.61
CA TYR A 55 -29.55 -22.42 -12.77
C TYR A 55 -28.70 -22.79 -13.98
N ASP A 56 -29.30 -23.30 -15.05
CA ASP A 56 -28.56 -23.82 -16.21
C ASP A 56 -27.49 -22.87 -16.76
N ASN A 57 -27.71 -21.56 -16.64
CA ASN A 57 -26.83 -20.50 -17.13
C ASN A 57 -26.32 -19.56 -16.02
N VAL A 58 -26.53 -19.88 -14.73
CA VAL A 58 -26.12 -19.03 -13.61
C VAL A 58 -25.33 -19.83 -12.58
N GLN A 59 -24.12 -19.38 -12.28
CA GLN A 59 -23.24 -19.95 -11.25
C GLN A 59 -22.93 -18.90 -10.18
N LEU A 60 -22.99 -19.30 -8.92
CA LEU A 60 -22.47 -18.51 -7.81
C LEU A 60 -21.05 -18.94 -7.50
N ARG A 61 -20.20 -17.97 -7.17
CA ARG A 61 -18.81 -18.19 -6.78
C ARG A 61 -18.48 -17.42 -5.52
N LEU A 62 -17.95 -18.13 -4.54
CA LEU A 62 -17.49 -17.60 -3.26
C LEU A 62 -16.01 -17.90 -3.13
N GLY A 63 -15.19 -16.92 -2.81
CA GLY A 63 -13.75 -17.17 -2.67
C GLY A 63 -13.04 -16.21 -1.75
N TYR A 64 -11.76 -16.53 -1.53
CA TYR A 64 -10.84 -15.69 -0.79
C TYR A 64 -9.53 -15.59 -1.57
N GLU A 65 -9.03 -14.37 -1.70
CA GLU A 65 -7.78 -14.05 -2.40
C GLU A 65 -6.84 -13.31 -1.47
N TYR A 66 -5.57 -13.69 -1.54
CA TYR A 66 -4.47 -13.11 -0.77
C TYR A 66 -3.35 -12.73 -1.73
N MET A 67 -2.85 -11.51 -1.60
CA MET A 67 -1.69 -11.04 -2.35
C MET A 67 -0.38 -11.39 -1.62
N PRO A 68 0.53 -12.18 -2.24
CA PRO A 68 1.86 -12.40 -1.68
C PRO A 68 2.62 -11.08 -1.52
N ARG A 69 3.43 -11.00 -0.46
CA ARG A 69 4.21 -9.79 -0.16
C ARG A 69 5.40 -9.70 -1.10
N PHE A 70 5.30 -8.86 -2.12
CA PHE A 70 6.45 -8.43 -2.92
C PHE A 70 6.95 -7.07 -2.43
N LYS A 71 8.26 -6.84 -2.57
CA LYS A 71 8.92 -5.58 -2.22
C LYS A 71 9.26 -4.87 -3.53
N LYS A 72 8.76 -3.65 -3.71
CA LYS A 72 9.18 -2.78 -4.82
C LYS A 72 9.75 -1.49 -4.26
N SER A 73 11.01 -1.21 -4.57
CA SER A 73 11.70 -0.01 -4.15
C SER A 73 11.34 1.16 -5.07
N ILE A 74 11.05 2.31 -4.47
CA ILE A 74 10.76 3.58 -5.12
C ILE A 74 11.69 4.61 -4.48
N TYR A 75 12.41 5.38 -5.30
CA TYR A 75 13.41 6.35 -4.82
C TYR A 75 12.86 7.77 -4.92
N PHE A 76 13.04 8.55 -3.85
CA PHE A 76 12.55 9.92 -3.70
C PHE A 76 13.69 10.89 -3.42
N PRO A 77 13.89 11.95 -4.23
CA PRO A 77 14.92 12.94 -3.95
C PRO A 77 14.59 13.76 -2.69
N VAL A 78 15.61 14.11 -1.91
CA VAL A 78 15.51 14.99 -0.73
C VAL A 78 15.48 16.46 -1.17
N GLU A 79 14.76 17.32 -0.44
CA GLU A 79 14.81 18.77 -0.61
C GLU A 79 15.16 19.49 0.69
N VAL A 80 15.78 20.68 0.58
CA VAL A 80 16.14 21.53 1.71
C VAL A 80 15.70 22.95 1.41
N GLY A 81 14.73 23.48 2.18
CA GLY A 81 14.23 24.85 1.99
C GLY A 81 13.73 25.14 0.58
N GLY A 82 13.01 24.17 -0.02
CA GLY A 82 12.46 24.27 -1.38
C GLY A 82 13.50 24.18 -2.51
N GLN A 83 14.73 23.76 -2.22
CA GLN A 83 15.76 23.48 -3.22
C GLN A 83 16.08 21.98 -3.27
N PRO A 84 16.19 21.38 -4.47
CA PRO A 84 16.52 19.97 -4.61
C PRO A 84 17.92 19.67 -4.06
N ALA A 85 18.10 18.46 -3.52
CA ALA A 85 19.38 18.00 -3.00
C ALA A 85 20.49 17.98 -4.05
N VAL A 86 20.13 17.84 -5.33
CA VAL A 86 21.05 17.87 -6.46
C VAL A 86 20.64 19.01 -7.40
N ALA A 87 21.58 19.90 -7.71
CA ALA A 87 21.40 20.97 -8.69
C ALA A 87 22.56 20.97 -9.70
N TYR A 88 22.26 21.31 -10.94
CA TYR A 88 23.23 21.40 -12.03
C TYR A 88 23.26 22.83 -12.60
N ASP A 89 24.43 23.30 -13.02
CA ASP A 89 24.58 24.55 -13.75
C ASP A 89 24.06 24.42 -15.20
N ALA A 90 23.96 25.54 -15.91
CA ALA A 90 23.57 25.57 -17.32
C ALA A 90 24.53 24.78 -18.24
N ASN A 91 25.69 24.35 -17.73
CA ASN A 91 26.70 23.59 -18.44
C ASN A 91 26.70 22.09 -18.04
N GLY A 92 25.78 21.65 -17.19
CA GLY A 92 25.64 20.26 -16.74
C GLY A 92 26.56 19.84 -15.59
N ASN A 93 27.26 20.76 -14.91
CA ASN A 93 28.09 20.47 -13.75
C ASN A 93 27.29 20.55 -12.45
N ARG A 94 27.52 19.62 -11.51
CA ARG A 94 26.86 19.60 -10.20
C ARG A 94 27.31 20.82 -9.37
N ILE A 95 26.36 21.64 -8.94
CA ILE A 95 26.58 22.78 -8.04
C ILE A 95 26.42 22.28 -6.60
N GLU A 96 27.26 22.77 -5.68
CA GLU A 96 27.11 22.48 -4.25
C GLU A 96 25.79 23.05 -3.71
N THR A 97 24.89 22.16 -3.31
CA THR A 97 23.55 22.53 -2.80
C THR A 97 23.56 22.79 -1.30
N ARG A 98 22.44 23.32 -0.77
CA ARG A 98 22.23 23.41 0.69
C ARG A 98 22.28 22.04 1.34
N PHE A 99 21.76 21.02 0.64
CA PHE A 99 21.83 19.63 1.05
C PHE A 99 23.27 19.14 1.16
N ASP A 100 24.14 19.40 0.18
CA ASP A 100 25.55 18.95 0.24
C ASP A 100 26.27 19.48 1.50
N ARG A 101 26.05 20.76 1.83
CA ARG A 101 26.63 21.38 3.04
C ARG A 101 26.08 20.77 4.33
N LEU A 102 24.77 20.54 4.40
CA LEU A 102 24.14 19.95 5.57
C LEU A 102 24.49 18.47 5.72
N SER A 103 24.47 17.70 4.63
CA SER A 103 24.87 16.30 4.58
C SER A 103 26.31 16.12 5.05
N LYS A 104 27.23 17.00 4.62
CA LYS A 104 28.61 17.00 5.11
C LYS A 104 28.68 17.27 6.61
N MET A 105 28.01 18.32 7.10
CA MET A 105 27.98 18.63 8.54
C MET A 105 27.41 17.48 9.37
N LEU A 106 26.33 16.86 8.92
CA LEU A 106 25.69 15.73 9.59
C LEU A 106 26.57 14.47 9.54
N THR A 107 27.28 14.25 8.44
CA THR A 107 28.25 13.15 8.31
C THR A 107 29.42 13.36 9.26
N ASP A 108 29.95 14.59 9.36
CA ASP A 108 31.04 14.92 10.26
C ASP A 108 30.63 14.76 11.74
N LEU A 109 29.37 15.09 12.07
CA LEU A 109 28.83 14.98 13.43
C LEU A 109 28.47 13.54 13.84
N THR A 110 27.87 12.78 12.92
CA THR A 110 27.27 11.47 13.24
C THR A 110 28.10 10.29 12.75
N GLY A 111 29.04 10.50 11.82
CA GLY A 111 29.79 9.45 11.13
C GLY A 111 28.99 8.72 10.03
N PHE A 112 27.71 9.04 9.86
CA PHE A 112 26.84 8.39 8.88
C PHE A 112 26.61 9.29 7.66
N LYS A 113 26.76 8.72 6.46
CA LYS A 113 26.44 9.43 5.22
C LYS A 113 24.93 9.60 5.06
N VAL A 114 24.49 10.83 4.83
CA VAL A 114 23.10 11.16 4.48
C VAL A 114 22.96 11.04 2.97
N GLN A 115 22.03 10.19 2.52
CA GLN A 115 21.72 9.98 1.11
C GLN A 115 20.83 11.11 0.59
N ASP A 116 21.05 11.52 -0.65
CA ASP A 116 20.26 12.52 -1.39
C ASP A 116 18.94 11.97 -1.92
N GLU A 117 18.74 10.65 -1.85
CA GLU A 117 17.49 9.97 -2.13
C GLU A 117 17.08 9.07 -0.96
N VAL A 118 15.77 8.99 -0.71
CA VAL A 118 15.16 8.02 0.20
C VAL A 118 14.48 6.94 -0.61
N GLU A 119 14.91 5.71 -0.37
CA GLU A 119 14.24 4.53 -0.87
C GLU A 119 13.03 4.22 0.01
N MET A 120 11.83 4.09 -0.58
CA MET A 120 10.67 3.47 0.06
C MET A 120 10.36 2.13 -0.58
N VAL A 121 9.98 1.18 0.27
CA VAL A 121 9.58 -0.17 -0.10
C VAL A 121 8.06 -0.25 -0.09
N GLY A 122 7.46 -0.28 -1.27
CA GLY A 122 6.04 -0.57 -1.47
C GLY A 122 5.75 -2.05 -1.25
N LYS A 123 4.70 -2.33 -0.46
CA LYS A 123 4.21 -3.66 -0.11
C LYS A 123 2.70 -3.74 -0.32
N PRO A 124 2.21 -4.64 -1.20
CA PRO A 124 0.77 -4.84 -1.36
C PRO A 124 0.20 -5.62 -0.17
N THR A 125 -1.03 -5.30 0.22
CA THR A 125 -1.76 -5.93 1.35
C THR A 125 -3.17 -6.37 0.98
N VAL A 126 -3.41 -6.62 -0.30
CA VAL A 126 -4.73 -6.99 -0.83
C VAL A 126 -5.14 -8.36 -0.29
N ASN A 127 -6.20 -8.36 0.52
CA ASN A 127 -6.85 -9.56 1.04
C ASN A 127 -8.36 -9.39 0.85
N ASN A 128 -8.97 -10.14 -0.04
CA ASN A 128 -10.39 -9.94 -0.35
C ASN A 128 -11.16 -11.25 -0.30
N PHE A 129 -12.30 -11.21 0.39
CA PHE A 129 -13.40 -12.11 0.11
C PHE A 129 -14.06 -11.69 -1.21
N LYS A 130 -14.50 -12.64 -2.03
CA LYS A 130 -15.22 -12.38 -3.28
C LYS A 130 -16.54 -13.14 -3.30
N PHE A 131 -17.60 -12.44 -3.70
CA PHE A 131 -18.89 -13.01 -4.04
C PHE A 131 -19.20 -12.61 -5.47
N LEU A 132 -19.26 -13.59 -6.37
CA LEU A 132 -19.42 -13.38 -7.79
C LEU A 132 -20.57 -14.24 -8.35
N VAL A 133 -21.25 -13.70 -9.35
CA VAL A 133 -22.33 -14.36 -10.09
C VAL A 133 -21.91 -14.41 -11.56
N ASP A 134 -21.76 -15.61 -12.09
CA ASP A 134 -21.39 -15.86 -13.47
C ASP A 134 -22.65 -16.21 -14.27
N VAL A 135 -22.92 -15.44 -15.32
CA VAL A 135 -24.01 -15.69 -16.26
C VAL A 135 -23.42 -16.15 -17.58
N PHE A 136 -23.88 -17.29 -18.09
CA PHE A 136 -23.41 -17.91 -19.33
C PHE A 136 -24.42 -17.66 -20.47
N PRO A 137 -24.23 -16.62 -21.30
CA PRO A 137 -25.23 -16.22 -22.30
C PRO A 137 -25.31 -17.17 -23.50
N PHE A 138 -24.27 -17.95 -23.78
CA PHE A 138 -24.19 -18.81 -24.96
C PHE A 138 -24.41 -20.29 -24.64
N LYS A 139 -24.99 -21.04 -25.59
CA LYS A 139 -25.25 -22.48 -25.46
C LYS A 139 -23.98 -23.32 -25.23
N ASN A 140 -22.81 -22.85 -25.68
CA ASN A 140 -21.53 -23.53 -25.47
C ASN A 140 -21.00 -23.39 -24.03
N LYS A 141 -21.58 -22.49 -23.21
CA LYS A 141 -21.27 -22.25 -21.80
C LYS A 141 -19.77 -22.04 -21.48
N HIS A 142 -18.96 -21.67 -22.47
CA HIS A 142 -17.55 -21.34 -22.26
C HIS A 142 -17.38 -19.87 -21.84
N TRP A 143 -18.17 -19.00 -22.44
CA TRP A 143 -18.17 -17.58 -22.13
C TRP A 143 -19.13 -17.29 -20.98
N HIS A 144 -18.66 -16.50 -20.02
CA HIS A 144 -19.48 -15.98 -18.94
C HIS A 144 -19.25 -14.49 -18.75
N VAL A 145 -20.29 -13.81 -18.28
CA VAL A 145 -20.22 -12.45 -17.75
C VAL A 145 -20.36 -12.56 -16.24
N THR A 146 -19.44 -11.94 -15.52
CA THR A 146 -19.36 -12.03 -14.07
C THR A 146 -19.71 -10.69 -13.45
N GLY A 147 -20.69 -10.67 -12.55
CA GLY A 147 -21.02 -9.52 -11.72
C GLY A 147 -20.95 -9.88 -10.24
N GLY A 148 -20.50 -8.96 -9.40
CA GLY A 148 -20.46 -9.21 -7.96
C GLY A 148 -19.68 -8.16 -7.21
N PHE A 149 -19.03 -8.58 -6.12
CA PHE A 149 -18.21 -7.69 -5.30
C PHE A 149 -17.06 -8.42 -4.63
N TYR A 150 -16.05 -7.61 -4.31
CA TYR A 150 -14.96 -7.97 -3.41
C TYR A 150 -15.15 -7.19 -2.11
N TRP A 151 -14.95 -7.86 -0.99
CA TRP A 151 -15.00 -7.26 0.33
C TRP A 151 -13.72 -7.60 1.09
N GLY A 152 -12.99 -6.58 1.51
CA GLY A 152 -11.76 -6.74 2.26
C GLY A 152 -11.38 -5.48 3.02
N PRO A 153 -10.18 -5.44 3.62
CA PRO A 153 -9.63 -4.24 4.23
C PRO A 153 -9.62 -3.07 3.24
N SER A 154 -9.76 -1.87 3.78
CA SER A 154 -9.64 -0.63 2.99
C SER A 154 -8.23 -0.44 2.46
N GLN A 155 -7.21 -0.79 3.25
CA GLN A 155 -5.80 -0.69 2.87
C GLN A 155 -5.40 -1.79 1.89
N PHE A 156 -5.02 -1.40 0.68
CA PHE A 156 -4.59 -2.33 -0.37
C PHE A 156 -3.08 -2.32 -0.61
N ALA A 157 -2.37 -1.27 -0.19
CA ALA A 157 -0.92 -1.21 -0.20
C ALA A 157 -0.39 -0.24 0.87
N TYR A 158 0.88 -0.39 1.26
CA TYR A 158 1.60 0.62 2.02
C TYR A 158 3.04 0.73 1.51
N ALA A 159 3.66 1.88 1.70
CA ALA A 159 5.07 2.12 1.46
C ALA A 159 5.72 2.62 2.75
N GLU A 160 6.91 2.14 3.04
CA GLU A 160 7.74 2.59 4.18
C GLU A 160 9.18 2.79 3.72
N ASN A 161 9.93 3.69 4.34
CA ASN A 161 11.34 3.86 4.00
C ASN A 161 12.16 2.57 4.23
N SER A 162 13.20 2.37 3.42
CA SER A 162 14.13 1.26 3.62
C SER A 162 15.00 1.50 4.85
N THR A 163 15.56 0.41 5.39
CA THR A 163 16.43 0.46 6.58
C THR A 163 17.70 1.28 6.34
N SER A 164 18.21 1.33 5.11
CA SER A 164 19.37 2.17 4.75
C SER A 164 19.04 3.66 4.73
N ALA A 165 17.78 4.03 4.45
CA ALA A 165 17.34 5.42 4.51
C ALA A 165 17.09 5.93 5.95
N MET A 166 17.06 5.05 6.96
CA MET A 166 16.80 5.44 8.36
C MET A 166 17.86 6.38 8.93
N SER A 167 19.14 6.24 8.57
CA SER A 167 20.19 7.16 9.04
C SER A 167 19.98 8.58 8.51
N SER A 168 19.53 8.69 7.26
CA SER A 168 19.22 9.97 6.61
C SER A 168 17.99 10.59 7.27
N LEU A 169 16.93 9.80 7.50
CA LEU A 169 15.72 10.27 8.19
C LEU A 169 15.97 10.69 9.64
N LEU A 170 16.82 9.96 10.36
CA LEU A 170 17.23 10.35 11.71
C LEU A 170 17.97 11.68 11.69
N ALA A 171 18.91 11.86 10.76
CA ALA A 171 19.65 13.10 10.61
C ALA A 171 18.73 14.28 10.26
N VAL A 172 17.73 14.05 9.40
CA VAL A 172 16.66 15.01 9.10
C VAL A 172 15.85 15.37 10.34
N SER A 173 15.40 14.35 11.09
CA SER A 173 14.63 14.53 12.33
C SER A 173 15.41 15.32 13.39
N MET A 174 16.70 15.00 13.58
CA MET A 174 17.59 15.74 14.48
C MET A 174 17.71 17.21 14.07
N TYR A 175 17.89 17.48 12.77
CA TYR A 175 17.94 18.85 12.28
C TYR A 175 16.63 19.60 12.50
N ASN A 176 15.48 18.97 12.23
CA ASN A 176 14.18 19.61 12.43
C ASN A 176 13.90 19.87 13.92
N GLN A 177 14.33 18.98 14.83
CA GLN A 177 14.27 19.27 16.27
C GLN A 177 15.13 20.48 16.66
N ILE A 178 16.34 20.60 16.10
CA ILE A 178 17.20 21.78 16.31
C ILE A 178 16.50 23.03 15.76
N TYR A 179 15.90 22.95 14.57
CA TYR A 179 15.15 24.03 13.96
C TYR A 179 13.98 24.48 14.85
N GLU A 180 13.15 23.57 15.34
CA GLU A 180 12.01 23.88 16.24
C GLU A 180 12.49 24.59 17.51
N LYS A 181 13.57 24.08 18.14
CA LYS A 181 14.18 24.74 19.29
C LYS A 181 14.70 26.15 18.97
N CYS A 182 15.26 26.35 17.77
CA CYS A 182 15.71 27.67 17.32
C CYS A 182 14.54 28.65 17.13
N VAL A 183 13.40 28.18 16.62
CA VAL A 183 12.20 29.00 16.41
C VAL A 183 11.57 29.39 17.76
N ASN A 184 11.51 28.45 18.70
CA ASN A 184 10.92 28.65 20.03
C ASN A 184 11.86 29.32 21.05
N ASP A 185 13.13 29.55 20.66
CA ASP A 185 14.21 30.04 21.55
C ASP A 185 14.48 29.10 22.74
N ASP A 186 14.29 27.79 22.52
CA ASP A 186 14.55 26.74 23.51
C ASP A 186 16.03 26.32 23.54
N PRO A 187 16.54 25.84 24.68
CA PRO A 187 17.90 25.32 24.77
C PRO A 187 18.08 24.05 23.92
N LEU A 188 19.20 23.99 23.20
CA LEU A 188 19.60 22.82 22.43
C LEU A 188 19.86 21.62 23.32
N ILE A 189 20.64 21.86 24.36
CA ILE A 189 21.00 20.89 25.39
C ILE A 189 20.60 21.51 26.72
N ASP A 190 19.87 20.74 27.51
CA ASP A 190 19.55 21.08 28.89
C ASP A 190 19.83 19.86 29.73
N ILE A 191 20.82 19.97 30.61
CA ILE A 191 21.24 18.92 31.53
C ILE A 191 21.02 19.45 32.93
N ASP A 192 20.08 18.82 33.64
CA ASP A 192 19.82 19.14 35.03
C ASP A 192 21.06 18.84 35.89
N GLY A 193 21.43 19.82 36.72
CA GLY A 193 22.39 19.62 37.79
C GLY A 193 21.75 18.95 39.00
N ASP A 194 22.58 18.45 39.92
CA ASP A 194 22.12 18.00 41.24
C ASP A 194 22.02 19.15 42.26
N GLY A 195 22.18 20.39 41.79
CA GLY A 195 22.18 21.61 42.61
C GLY A 195 23.50 21.87 43.35
N THR A 196 24.54 21.07 43.12
CA THR A 196 25.86 21.28 43.71
C THR A 196 26.77 22.13 42.81
N SER A 197 27.74 22.83 43.41
CA SER A 197 28.76 23.58 42.67
C SER A 197 29.67 22.70 41.79
N GLN A 198 29.67 21.38 42.02
CA GLN A 198 30.45 20.41 41.25
C GLN A 198 29.68 19.86 40.04
N ASN A 199 28.35 19.96 40.06
CA ASN A 199 27.47 19.59 38.96
C ASN A 199 26.30 20.60 38.83
N PRO A 200 26.59 21.83 38.38
CA PRO A 200 25.61 22.91 38.31
C PRO A 200 24.55 22.74 37.20
N GLY A 201 24.62 21.66 36.42
CA GLY A 201 23.86 21.52 35.18
C GLY A 201 24.45 22.33 34.03
N MET A 202 23.92 22.13 32.83
CA MET A 202 24.41 22.80 31.63
C MET A 202 23.25 23.04 30.66
N THR A 203 23.01 24.31 30.36
CA THR A 203 22.03 24.74 29.37
C THR A 203 22.76 25.44 28.23
N ILE A 204 22.62 24.94 27.00
CA ILE A 204 23.30 25.47 25.81
C ILE A 204 22.26 26.02 24.85
N TYR A 205 22.38 27.30 24.53
CA TYR A 205 21.65 27.95 23.45
C TYR A 205 22.55 28.14 22.23
N LEU A 206 21.94 28.11 21.05
CA LEU A 206 22.59 28.66 19.86
C LEU A 206 22.68 30.18 20.00
N ASN A 207 23.80 30.75 19.55
CA ASN A 207 23.87 32.20 19.47
C ASN A 207 22.86 32.74 18.43
N GLU A 208 22.47 34.00 18.58
CA GLU A 208 21.50 34.66 17.71
C GLU A 208 21.83 34.53 16.21
N ALA A 209 23.09 34.77 15.83
CA ALA A 209 23.52 34.76 14.43
C ALA A 209 23.38 33.38 13.77
N TYR A 210 23.71 32.31 14.50
CA TYR A 210 23.57 30.94 14.02
C TYR A 210 22.11 30.46 14.10
N ARG A 211 21.35 30.90 15.11
CA ARG A 211 19.91 30.62 15.23
C ARG A 211 19.16 31.17 14.03
N GLN A 212 19.36 32.45 13.69
CA GLN A 212 18.76 33.08 12.51
C GLN A 212 19.17 32.39 11.20
N LYS A 213 20.40 31.87 11.12
CA LYS A 213 20.85 31.11 9.96
C LYS A 213 20.10 29.80 9.78
N ILE A 214 19.81 29.07 10.87
CA ILE A 214 19.01 27.84 10.83
C ILE A 214 17.56 28.14 10.51
N ILE A 215 16.97 29.17 11.12
CA ILE A 215 15.60 29.62 10.81
C ILE A 215 15.47 29.96 9.33
N ASN A 216 16.42 30.71 8.77
CA ASN A 216 16.43 31.09 7.35
C ASN A 216 16.65 29.91 6.39
N TYR A 217 17.23 28.80 6.86
CA TYR A 217 17.38 27.60 6.03
C TYR A 217 16.07 26.81 5.90
N GLY A 218 15.15 26.97 6.85
CA GLY A 218 13.87 26.27 6.87
C GLY A 218 14.00 24.81 7.29
N ARG A 219 12.86 24.11 7.35
CA ARG A 219 12.81 22.68 7.67
C ARG A 219 13.43 21.85 6.55
N MET A 220 13.97 20.70 6.92
CA MET A 220 14.46 19.70 5.96
C MET A 220 13.47 18.55 5.90
N GLY A 221 13.19 18.06 4.70
CA GLY A 221 12.31 16.90 4.53
C GLY A 221 12.02 16.66 3.07
N PHE A 222 10.97 15.89 2.80
CA PHE A 222 10.56 15.59 1.43
C PHE A 222 9.46 16.55 1.07
N HIS A 223 9.77 17.55 0.25
CA HIS A 223 8.71 18.34 -0.34
C HIS A 223 7.89 17.44 -1.25
N VAL A 224 6.62 17.25 -0.88
CA VAL A 224 5.72 16.38 -1.62
C VAL A 224 4.79 17.19 -2.49
N GLY A 225 4.37 18.38 -2.07
CA GLY A 225 3.55 19.32 -2.83
C GLY A 225 3.09 20.45 -1.93
N ASP A 226 2.06 21.19 -2.33
CA ASP A 226 1.50 22.31 -1.57
C ASP A 226 0.19 21.91 -0.90
N GLU A 227 -0.04 22.30 0.35
CA GLU A 227 -1.31 22.06 1.03
C GLU A 227 -2.44 22.88 0.40
N LYS A 228 -3.55 22.27 -0.01
CA LYS A 228 -4.67 22.97 -0.67
C LYS A 228 -5.35 24.03 0.19
N GLY A 229 -5.26 23.91 1.51
CA GLY A 229 -5.92 24.82 2.44
C GLY A 229 -5.14 26.12 2.67
N THR A 230 -3.81 26.03 2.67
CA THR A 230 -2.90 27.11 3.08
C THR A 230 -2.03 27.60 1.93
N GLY A 231 -1.79 26.77 0.92
CA GLY A 231 -0.80 27.00 -0.14
C GLY A 231 0.65 26.83 0.32
N GLU A 232 0.85 26.40 1.57
CA GLU A 232 2.17 26.19 2.15
C GLU A 232 2.76 24.84 1.68
N PRO A 233 4.08 24.73 1.53
CA PRO A 233 4.71 23.49 1.09
C PRO A 233 4.52 22.39 2.15
N TYR A 234 3.86 21.30 1.75
CA TYR A 234 3.76 20.07 2.53
C TYR A 234 5.10 19.32 2.46
N ILE A 235 5.84 19.40 3.57
CA ILE A 235 7.10 18.70 3.77
C ILE A 235 6.83 17.46 4.62
N MET A 236 6.98 16.28 4.02
CA MET A 236 6.85 15.02 4.74
C MET A 236 8.08 14.80 5.62
N GLU A 237 7.86 14.59 6.91
CA GLU A 237 8.91 14.34 7.90
C GLU A 237 8.86 12.91 8.42
N ALA A 238 9.89 12.47 9.13
CA ALA A 238 9.91 11.17 9.79
C ALA A 238 9.00 11.18 11.04
N GLU A 239 8.31 10.06 11.29
CA GLU A 239 7.54 9.87 12.52
C GLU A 239 8.46 9.95 13.75
N ALA A 240 8.13 10.76 14.76
CA ALA A 240 9.00 11.02 15.91
C ALA A 240 9.38 9.76 16.71
N GLU A 241 8.46 8.80 16.84
CA GLU A 241 8.69 7.57 17.61
C GLU A 241 9.49 6.52 16.83
N SER A 242 9.21 6.38 15.53
CA SER A 242 9.77 5.28 14.73
C SER A 242 10.92 5.70 13.82
N GLY A 243 11.12 7.00 13.60
CA GLY A 243 12.08 7.56 12.64
C GLY A 243 11.76 7.18 11.20
N MET A 244 10.57 6.65 10.93
CA MET A 244 10.17 6.14 9.61
C MET A 244 9.10 7.01 8.96
N VAL A 245 9.13 7.03 7.64
CA VAL A 245 8.08 7.61 6.80
C VAL A 245 7.22 6.47 6.29
N LYS A 246 5.92 6.51 6.57
CA LYS A 246 4.94 5.51 6.08
C LYS A 246 3.80 6.18 5.34
N VAL A 247 3.41 5.61 4.21
CA VAL A 247 2.25 6.01 3.42
C VAL A 247 1.37 4.79 3.17
N ARG A 248 0.06 4.91 3.39
CA ARG A 248 -0.94 3.85 3.27
C ARG A 248 -1.91 4.19 2.17
N ALA A 249 -2.02 3.32 1.17
CA ALA A 249 -3.01 3.43 0.11
C ALA A 249 -4.31 2.73 0.54
N LYS A 250 -5.40 3.50 0.63
CA LYS A 250 -6.72 3.04 1.08
C LYS A 250 -7.78 3.25 0.00
N SER A 251 -8.75 2.36 0.00
CA SER A 251 -9.94 2.37 -0.87
C SER A 251 -11.16 1.94 -0.07
N ASN A 252 -12.35 1.92 -0.67
CA ASN A 252 -13.54 1.41 0.02
C ASN A 252 -13.37 -0.09 0.33
N SER A 253 -13.85 -0.53 1.49
CA SER A 253 -13.84 -1.96 1.87
C SER A 253 -14.69 -2.81 0.93
N PHE A 254 -15.84 -2.27 0.48
CA PHE A 254 -16.71 -2.91 -0.50
C PHE A 254 -16.39 -2.42 -1.91
N LYS A 255 -16.09 -3.34 -2.82
CA LYS A 255 -15.57 -3.06 -4.15
C LYS A 255 -16.40 -3.83 -5.20
N PRO A 256 -17.37 -3.18 -5.86
CA PRO A 256 -18.13 -3.81 -6.93
C PRO A 256 -17.21 -4.36 -8.03
N TYR A 257 -17.63 -5.41 -8.71
CA TYR A 257 -16.87 -6.04 -9.78
C TYR A 257 -17.75 -6.36 -10.97
N LEU A 258 -17.21 -6.12 -12.16
CA LEU A 258 -17.79 -6.54 -13.42
C LEU A 258 -16.68 -7.09 -14.31
N GLY A 259 -16.92 -8.23 -14.93
CA GLY A 259 -15.97 -8.86 -15.83
C GLY A 259 -16.62 -9.83 -16.79
N PHE A 260 -15.78 -10.45 -17.59
CA PHE A 260 -16.13 -11.57 -18.44
C PHE A 260 -15.03 -12.61 -18.35
N GLY A 261 -15.38 -13.85 -18.59
CA GLY A 261 -14.42 -14.93 -18.60
C GLY A 261 -14.70 -15.95 -19.68
N TYR A 262 -13.66 -16.71 -19.99
CA TYR A 262 -13.70 -17.82 -20.91
C TYR A 262 -13.13 -19.06 -20.22
N GLY A 263 -13.95 -20.10 -20.10
CA GLY A 263 -13.63 -21.35 -19.45
C GLY A 263 -13.85 -22.54 -20.36
N GLY A 264 -12.96 -23.52 -20.29
CA GLY A 264 -13.06 -24.75 -21.05
C GLY A 264 -12.46 -25.95 -20.32
N LYS A 265 -12.81 -27.14 -20.79
CA LYS A 265 -12.25 -28.41 -20.31
C LYS A 265 -10.74 -28.43 -20.53
N LEU A 266 -9.98 -28.80 -19.50
CA LEU A 266 -8.52 -28.91 -19.60
C LEU A 266 -8.09 -30.18 -20.34
N MET A 267 -8.83 -31.28 -20.16
CA MET A 267 -8.53 -32.57 -20.78
C MET A 267 -9.73 -33.04 -21.61
N LYS A 268 -9.48 -33.53 -22.84
CA LYS A 268 -10.55 -34.07 -23.69
C LYS A 268 -11.24 -35.32 -23.12
N SER A 269 -10.58 -36.04 -22.21
CA SER A 269 -11.05 -37.30 -21.62
C SER A 269 -11.67 -37.15 -20.23
N ARG A 270 -11.57 -35.97 -19.60
CA ARG A 270 -12.00 -35.74 -18.23
C ARG A 270 -12.67 -34.37 -18.11
N ASP A 271 -13.94 -34.41 -17.75
CA ASP A 271 -14.78 -33.21 -17.63
C ASP A 271 -14.67 -32.52 -16.25
N ASP A 272 -14.01 -33.18 -15.29
CA ASP A 272 -13.88 -32.69 -13.91
C ASP A 272 -12.76 -31.66 -13.72
N TRP A 273 -11.89 -31.45 -14.72
CA TRP A 273 -10.84 -30.45 -14.67
C TRP A 273 -11.07 -29.37 -15.74
N GLN A 274 -11.14 -28.12 -15.31
CA GLN A 274 -11.40 -26.99 -16.18
C GLN A 274 -10.37 -25.88 -15.95
N VAL A 275 -10.03 -25.16 -17.00
CA VAL A 275 -9.23 -23.92 -16.92
C VAL A 275 -10.06 -22.79 -17.46
N SER A 276 -10.10 -21.70 -16.70
CA SER A 276 -10.79 -20.48 -17.08
C SER A 276 -9.88 -19.27 -16.94
N PHE A 277 -10.12 -18.30 -17.79
CA PHE A 277 -9.51 -16.98 -17.73
C PHE A 277 -10.62 -15.96 -17.48
N ASP A 278 -10.43 -15.09 -16.50
CA ASP A 278 -11.36 -14.02 -16.18
C ASP A 278 -10.65 -12.68 -16.35
N ALA A 279 -11.29 -11.75 -17.04
CA ALA A 279 -10.85 -10.37 -17.19
C ALA A 279 -11.99 -9.43 -16.79
N GLY A 280 -11.69 -8.45 -15.93
CA GLY A 280 -12.70 -7.51 -15.47
C GLY A 280 -12.11 -6.31 -14.76
N MET A 281 -13.00 -5.57 -14.13
CA MET A 281 -12.69 -4.32 -13.46
C MET A 281 -13.34 -4.34 -12.08
N MET A 282 -12.52 -4.12 -11.06
CA MET A 282 -12.97 -3.92 -9.69
C MET A 282 -13.04 -2.43 -9.41
N PHE A 283 -14.18 -1.93 -8.99
CA PHE A 283 -14.41 -0.53 -8.70
C PHE A 283 -14.00 -0.24 -7.27
N TRP A 284 -13.10 0.72 -7.07
CA TRP A 284 -12.58 1.08 -5.74
C TRP A 284 -13.64 1.73 -4.83
N GLY A 285 -14.80 2.09 -5.38
CA GLY A 285 -15.86 2.79 -4.66
C GLY A 285 -15.55 4.27 -4.40
N GLY A 286 -14.61 4.85 -5.14
CA GLY A 286 -14.13 6.22 -5.00
C GLY A 286 -12.69 6.36 -5.49
N THR A 287 -12.14 7.56 -5.38
CA THR A 287 -10.71 7.79 -5.60
C THR A 287 -9.93 7.18 -4.44
N PRO A 288 -8.93 6.32 -4.69
CA PRO A 288 -8.03 5.83 -3.66
C PRO A 288 -7.39 6.99 -2.88
N SER A 289 -7.27 6.86 -1.56
CA SER A 289 -6.63 7.86 -0.71
C SER A 289 -5.24 7.40 -0.29
N LEU A 290 -4.27 8.31 -0.34
CA LEU A 290 -2.91 8.08 0.13
C LEU A 290 -2.72 8.80 1.47
N ILE A 291 -2.76 8.03 2.56
CA ILE A 291 -2.70 8.55 3.93
C ILE A 291 -1.31 8.34 4.50
N THR A 292 -0.66 9.43 4.86
CA THR A 292 0.68 9.49 5.48
C THR A 292 0.61 9.14 6.97
N HIS A 293 1.75 9.02 7.63
CA HIS A 293 1.81 8.61 9.04
C HIS A 293 1.32 9.71 9.99
N ASP A 294 1.47 10.97 9.60
CA ASP A 294 0.95 12.17 10.28
C ASP A 294 -0.58 12.37 10.08
N GLY A 295 -1.21 11.56 9.23
CA GLY A 295 -2.65 11.58 8.98
C GLY A 295 -3.09 12.38 7.75
N THR A 296 -2.18 13.09 7.08
CA THR A 296 -2.45 13.87 5.87
C THR A 296 -2.87 12.98 4.70
N ASN A 297 -3.85 13.43 3.89
CA ASN A 297 -4.30 12.71 2.71
C ASN A 297 -3.72 13.35 1.44
N LEU A 298 -2.65 12.79 0.90
CA LEU A 298 -1.95 13.37 -0.27
C LEU A 298 -2.84 13.53 -1.50
N THR A 299 -3.88 12.71 -1.65
CA THR A 299 -4.77 12.78 -2.82
C THR A 299 -5.79 13.92 -2.71
N HIS A 300 -6.11 14.33 -1.48
CA HIS A 300 -7.17 15.30 -1.23
C HIS A 300 -6.64 16.62 -0.69
N ASP A 301 -5.65 16.60 0.18
CA ASP A 301 -5.18 17.73 0.98
C ASP A 301 -3.94 18.41 0.38
N VAL A 302 -3.26 17.75 -0.56
CA VAL A 302 -2.04 18.25 -1.20
C VAL A 302 -2.25 18.39 -2.72
N GLU A 303 -1.73 19.45 -3.32
CA GLU A 303 -1.68 19.73 -4.74
C GLU A 303 -0.26 20.03 -5.22
N ASN A 304 -0.07 20.22 -6.54
CA ASN A 304 1.26 20.46 -7.13
C ASN A 304 2.33 19.44 -6.72
N ILE A 305 1.92 18.18 -6.58
CA ILE A 305 2.85 17.11 -6.23
C ILE A 305 3.77 16.86 -7.42
N THR A 306 5.05 17.16 -7.27
CA THR A 306 6.03 17.09 -8.38
C THR A 306 6.88 15.82 -8.33
N GLY A 307 7.54 15.53 -9.46
CA GLY A 307 8.44 14.39 -9.59
C GLY A 307 7.75 13.03 -9.54
N LYS A 308 8.52 11.98 -9.20
CA LYS A 308 8.02 10.60 -9.17
C LYS A 308 6.86 10.41 -8.19
N VAL A 309 6.77 11.21 -7.13
CA VAL A 309 5.64 11.17 -6.18
C VAL A 309 4.37 11.59 -6.91
N GLY A 310 4.42 12.71 -7.64
CA GLY A 310 3.32 13.24 -8.44
C GLY A 310 2.80 12.21 -9.41
N ASP A 311 3.68 11.57 -10.18
CA ASP A 311 3.30 10.51 -11.13
C ASP A 311 2.53 9.36 -10.45
N TRP A 312 2.93 8.95 -9.24
CA TRP A 312 2.23 7.89 -8.50
C TRP A 312 0.91 8.35 -7.89
N VAL A 313 0.84 9.59 -7.38
CA VAL A 313 -0.39 10.17 -6.85
C VAL A 313 -1.40 10.38 -7.97
N ASP A 314 -0.98 10.89 -9.12
CA ASP A 314 -1.81 11.10 -10.30
C ASP A 314 -2.27 9.77 -10.90
N PHE A 315 -1.38 8.78 -10.98
CA PHE A 315 -1.74 7.43 -11.41
C PHE A 315 -2.79 6.81 -10.50
N LEU A 316 -2.59 6.83 -9.18
CA LEU A 316 -3.54 6.23 -8.23
C LEU A 316 -4.84 7.05 -8.11
N GLY A 317 -4.75 8.38 -8.20
CA GLY A 317 -5.89 9.30 -8.18
C GLY A 317 -6.74 9.23 -9.46
N GLY A 318 -6.12 8.97 -10.61
CA GLY A 318 -6.79 8.80 -11.89
C GLY A 318 -7.47 7.43 -12.05
N ILE A 319 -6.98 6.40 -11.37
CA ILE A 319 -7.48 5.04 -11.50
C ILE A 319 -8.61 4.78 -10.50
N LYS A 320 -9.85 5.01 -10.95
CA LYS A 320 -11.08 4.68 -10.20
C LYS A 320 -11.41 3.18 -10.20
N VAL A 321 -10.69 2.41 -11.01
CA VAL A 321 -10.98 1.00 -11.33
C VAL A 321 -9.70 0.18 -11.38
N TYR A 322 -9.67 -0.93 -10.66
CA TYR A 322 -8.57 -1.86 -10.68
C TYR A 322 -8.77 -2.93 -11.75
N PRO A 323 -7.88 -3.08 -12.74
CA PRO A 323 -7.96 -4.16 -13.71
C PRO A 323 -7.67 -5.50 -13.03
N VAL A 324 -8.62 -6.41 -13.15
CA VAL A 324 -8.54 -7.76 -12.60
C VAL A 324 -8.34 -8.73 -13.75
N LEU A 325 -7.20 -9.43 -13.76
CA LEU A 325 -6.94 -10.54 -14.66
C LEU A 325 -6.64 -11.76 -13.82
N GLN A 326 -7.33 -12.87 -14.06
CA GLN A 326 -7.19 -14.10 -13.28
C GLN A 326 -7.20 -15.33 -14.17
N VAL A 327 -6.37 -16.31 -13.81
CA VAL A 327 -6.46 -17.68 -14.30
C VAL A 327 -7.00 -18.54 -13.18
N ARG A 328 -7.97 -19.40 -13.51
CA ARG A 328 -8.67 -20.28 -12.58
C ARG A 328 -8.51 -21.73 -13.02
N PHE A 329 -7.99 -22.57 -12.13
CA PHE A 329 -7.94 -24.02 -12.29
C PHE A 329 -9.02 -24.64 -11.42
N THR A 330 -10.02 -25.25 -12.05
CA THR A 330 -11.23 -25.75 -11.37
C THR A 330 -11.28 -27.27 -11.38
N LYS A 331 -11.69 -27.84 -10.24
CA LYS A 331 -11.97 -29.25 -10.03
C LYS A 331 -13.45 -29.40 -9.65
N THR A 332 -14.25 -30.04 -10.49
CA THR A 332 -15.65 -30.38 -10.16
C THR A 332 -15.67 -31.64 -9.29
N ILE A 333 -16.35 -31.59 -8.15
CA ILE A 333 -16.43 -32.70 -7.20
C ILE A 333 -17.64 -33.58 -7.49
N PHE A 334 -18.83 -33.00 -7.70
CA PHE A 334 -20.08 -33.71 -7.98
C PHE A 334 -21.10 -32.83 -8.69
#